data_AF-A0A843YL50-F1
#
_entry.id   AF-A0A843YL50-F1
#
_cell.length_a   1.000
_cell.length_b   1.000
_cell.length_c   1.000
_cell.angle_alpha   90.00
_cell.angle_beta   90.00
_cell.angle_gamma   90.00
#
_symmetry.space_group_name_H-M   'P 1'
#
loop_
_entity.id
_entity.type
_entity.pdbx_description
1 polymer ?
#
loop_
_entity_poly.entity_id
_entity_poly.type
_entity_poly.pdbx_seq_one_letter_code
_entity_poly.pdbx_strand_id
1 'polypeptide(L)'
;MSVELPKYYFRIRENGAVVFRVDTENRHRRVDMDQIAVVNIRNGDIKPQGDRALSPADLTAIDAWMQERRTTLSTRELDDIHRTIDHLNLTTQWAQSKADPDQLDAITDRLLMAMHDLRSVLVRKKADRLTKE
;
A
#
# COMPACT_ATOMS: atom_id res chain seq x y z
N MET A 1 30.04 2.34 -15.03
CA MET A 1 29.71 1.22 -14.13
C MET A 1 28.43 0.58 -14.64
N SER A 2 28.51 -0.64 -15.17
CA SER A 2 27.30 -1.42 -15.48
C SER A 2 26.66 -1.81 -14.16
N VAL A 3 25.48 -1.26 -13.86
CA VAL A 3 24.70 -1.67 -12.68
C VAL A 3 24.24 -3.10 -12.94
N GLU A 4 24.67 -4.03 -12.08
CA GLU A 4 24.18 -5.41 -12.12
C GLU A 4 22.67 -5.40 -11.89
N LEU A 5 21.92 -6.03 -12.78
CA LEU A 5 20.47 -6.05 -12.70
C LEU A 5 20.00 -7.07 -11.64
N PRO A 6 18.88 -6.81 -10.96
CA PRO A 6 18.36 -7.72 -9.95
C PRO A 6 17.88 -9.02 -10.60
N LYS A 7 18.08 -10.16 -9.91
CA LYS A 7 17.61 -11.48 -10.38
C LYS A 7 16.09 -11.59 -10.50
N TYR A 8 15.37 -10.79 -9.72
CA TYR A 8 13.91 -10.75 -9.69
C TYR A 8 13.41 -9.32 -9.81
N TYR A 9 12.31 -9.14 -10.52
CA TYR A 9 11.57 -7.90 -10.59
C TYR A 9 10.11 -8.12 -10.19
N PHE A 10 9.65 -7.33 -9.22
CA PHE A 10 8.29 -7.40 -8.70
C PHE A 10 7.49 -6.20 -9.19
N ARG A 11 6.61 -6.43 -10.17
CA ARG A 11 5.70 -5.39 -10.66
C ARG A 11 4.51 -5.28 -9.72
N ILE A 12 4.52 -4.25 -8.89
CA ILE A 12 3.47 -3.97 -7.90
C ILE A 12 2.10 -3.86 -8.57
N ARG A 13 1.10 -4.43 -7.90
CA ARG A 13 -0.33 -4.26 -8.13
C ARG A 13 -0.99 -3.84 -6.82
N GLU A 14 -2.28 -3.52 -6.88
CA GLU A 14 -3.07 -3.13 -5.71
C GLU A 14 -2.91 -4.11 -4.52
N ASN A 15 -3.00 -5.41 -4.79
CA ASN A 15 -3.00 -6.46 -3.75
C ASN A 15 -1.80 -7.40 -3.80
N GLY A 16 -0.69 -6.98 -4.41
CA GLY A 16 0.50 -7.83 -4.48
C GLY A 16 1.39 -7.47 -5.67
N ALA A 17 1.87 -8.46 -6.41
CA ALA A 17 2.75 -8.21 -7.55
C ALA A 17 2.71 -9.33 -8.59
N VAL A 18 3.16 -9.01 -9.78
CA VAL A 18 3.63 -10.02 -10.75
C VAL A 18 5.14 -10.16 -10.55
N VAL A 19 5.59 -11.40 -10.48
CA VAL A 19 6.99 -11.75 -10.25
C VAL A 19 7.60 -12.14 -11.57
N PHE A 20 8.68 -11.47 -11.93
CA PHE A 20 9.50 -11.77 -13.10
C PHE A 20 10.87 -12.24 -12.65
N ARG A 21 11.37 -13.31 -13.25
CA ARG A 21 12.81 -13.62 -13.25
C ARG A 21 13.45 -12.81 -14.35
N VAL A 22 14.55 -12.13 -14.03
CA VAL A 22 15.28 -11.28 -14.97
C VAL A 22 16.46 -12.08 -15.50
N ASP A 23 16.54 -12.23 -16.81
CA ASP A 23 17.68 -12.82 -17.51
C ASP A 23 18.45 -11.73 -18.26
N THR A 24 19.77 -11.74 -18.08
CA THR A 24 20.70 -10.75 -18.63
C THR A 24 21.82 -11.38 -19.44
N GLU A 25 21.87 -12.72 -19.55
CA GLU A 25 22.96 -13.47 -20.20
C GLU A 25 22.62 -13.89 -21.65
N ASN A 26 21.56 -13.34 -22.21
CA ASN A 26 21.23 -13.49 -23.61
C ASN A 26 22.21 -12.73 -24.51
N ARG A 27 22.63 -13.37 -25.61
CA ARG A 27 23.69 -12.92 -26.54
C ARG A 27 23.52 -11.49 -27.10
N HIS A 28 22.34 -10.90 -26.94
CA HIS A 28 21.97 -9.59 -27.44
C HIS A 28 22.02 -8.46 -26.38
N ARG A 29 22.47 -8.72 -25.14
CA ARG A 29 22.47 -7.74 -24.02
C ARG A 29 21.08 -7.13 -23.75
N ARG A 30 20.02 -7.91 -23.93
CA ARG A 30 18.64 -7.45 -23.75
C ARG A 30 18.14 -7.92 -22.39
N VAL A 31 17.44 -7.06 -21.65
CA VAL A 31 16.78 -7.50 -20.42
C VAL A 31 15.54 -8.33 -20.80
N ASP A 32 15.58 -9.63 -20.51
CA ASP A 32 14.41 -10.50 -20.64
C ASP A 32 13.76 -10.68 -19.27
N MET A 33 12.44 -10.59 -19.23
CA MET A 33 11.63 -10.73 -18.01
C MET A 33 10.66 -11.88 -18.20
N ASP A 34 10.97 -13.02 -17.58
CA ASP A 34 10.12 -14.20 -17.60
C ASP A 34 9.16 -14.16 -16.40
N GLN A 35 7.86 -14.08 -16.66
CA GLN A 35 6.86 -14.08 -15.59
C GLN A 35 6.79 -15.47 -14.95
N ILE A 36 7.09 -15.54 -13.66
CA ILE A 36 7.13 -16.83 -12.95
C ILE A 36 5.92 -17.03 -12.03
N ALA A 37 5.34 -15.95 -11.50
CA ALA A 37 4.23 -16.03 -10.57
C ALA A 37 3.44 -14.71 -10.45
N VAL A 38 2.28 -14.80 -9.82
CA VAL A 38 1.52 -13.68 -9.26
C VAL A 38 1.37 -13.92 -7.77
N VAL A 39 1.66 -12.90 -6.96
CA VAL A 39 1.61 -12.98 -5.50
C VAL A 39 0.52 -12.07 -4.97
N ASN A 40 -0.17 -12.50 -3.92
CA ASN A 40 -1.18 -11.74 -3.20
C ASN A 40 -0.69 -11.43 -1.78
N ILE A 41 -0.50 -10.15 -1.48
CA ILE A 41 0.06 -9.70 -0.20
C ILE A 41 -0.95 -9.76 0.95
N ARG A 42 -2.25 -9.83 0.66
CA ARG A 42 -3.29 -9.88 1.71
C ARG A 42 -3.32 -11.25 2.37
N ASN A 43 -3.45 -12.31 1.57
CA ASN A 43 -3.55 -13.68 2.06
C ASN A 43 -2.25 -14.49 1.96
N GLY A 44 -1.24 -14.00 1.23
CA GLY A 44 0.04 -14.69 1.05
C GLY A 44 0.05 -15.69 -0.11
N ASP A 45 -1.01 -15.77 -0.92
CA ASP A 45 -1.06 -16.73 -2.02
C ASP A 45 0.00 -16.43 -3.07
N ILE A 46 0.72 -17.48 -3.48
CA ILE A 46 1.64 -17.46 -4.62
C ILE A 46 1.05 -18.36 -5.71
N LYS A 47 0.73 -17.76 -6.86
CA LYS A 47 0.19 -18.48 -8.02
C LYS A 47 1.25 -18.55 -9.11
N PRO A 48 1.87 -19.73 -9.36
CA PRO A 48 2.81 -19.88 -10.45
C PRO A 48 2.16 -19.58 -11.81
N GLN A 49 2.98 -19.15 -12.77
CA GLN A 49 2.52 -18.91 -14.13
C GLN A 49 2.35 -20.24 -14.88
N GLY A 50 1.11 -20.59 -15.23
CA GLY A 50 0.80 -21.87 -15.88
C GLY A 50 1.12 -23.07 -14.98
N ASP A 51 1.61 -24.16 -15.57
CA ASP A 51 1.95 -25.41 -14.85
C ASP A 51 3.40 -25.43 -14.34
N ARG A 52 4.05 -24.27 -14.23
CA ARG A 52 5.45 -24.18 -13.79
C ARG A 52 5.58 -24.44 -12.29
N ALA A 53 6.59 -25.22 -11.91
CA ALA A 53 7.07 -25.30 -10.54
C ALA A 53 8.04 -24.14 -10.22
N LEU A 54 7.84 -23.49 -9.07
CA LEU A 54 8.77 -22.49 -8.54
C LEU A 54 9.93 -23.19 -7.84
N SER A 55 11.15 -22.71 -8.08
CA SER A 55 12.34 -23.19 -7.37
C SER A 55 12.38 -22.67 -5.93
N PRO A 56 13.17 -23.28 -5.04
CA PRO A 56 13.37 -22.78 -3.68
C PRO A 56 13.86 -21.31 -3.66
N ALA A 57 14.72 -20.94 -4.61
CA ALA A 57 15.22 -19.57 -4.73
C ALA A 57 14.12 -18.57 -5.14
N ASP A 58 13.16 -18.98 -5.99
CA ASP A 58 12.01 -18.14 -6.35
C ASP A 58 11.14 -17.89 -5.12
N LEU A 59 10.85 -18.95 -4.35
CA LEU A 59 10.02 -18.86 -3.15
C LEU A 59 10.67 -17.97 -2.09
N THR A 60 11.97 -18.15 -1.82
CA THR A 60 12.70 -17.28 -0.88
C THR A 60 12.69 -15.82 -1.30
N ALA A 61 12.88 -15.53 -2.59
CA ALA A 61 12.83 -14.15 -3.09
C ALA A 61 11.42 -13.54 -2.96
N ILE A 62 10.39 -14.32 -3.26
CA ILE A 62 8.99 -13.91 -3.11
C ILE A 62 8.66 -13.63 -1.65
N ASP A 63 9.02 -14.52 -0.73
CA ASP A 63 8.77 -14.33 0.70
C ASP A 63 9.46 -13.10 1.26
N ALA A 64 10.74 -12.90 0.93
CA ALA A 64 11.49 -11.73 1.35
C ALA A 64 10.83 -10.43 0.85
N TRP A 65 10.46 -10.39 -0.43
CA TRP A 65 9.76 -9.25 -1.00
C TRP A 65 8.40 -9.00 -0.33
N MET A 66 7.63 -10.06 -0.04
CA MET A 66 6.35 -9.92 0.65
C MET A 66 6.51 -9.33 2.06
N GLN A 67 7.52 -9.75 2.81
CA GLN A 67 7.76 -9.19 4.15
C GLN A 67 8.14 -7.71 4.08
N GLU A 68 9.08 -7.35 3.22
CA GLU A 68 9.46 -5.94 3.02
C GLU A 68 8.27 -5.08 2.57
N ARG A 69 7.45 -5.64 1.67
CA ARG A 69 6.26 -4.96 1.16
C ARG A 69 5.22 -4.73 2.26
N ARG A 70 4.98 -5.70 3.15
CA ARG A 70 4.07 -5.55 4.29
C ARG A 70 4.54 -4.45 5.23
N THR A 71 5.82 -4.42 5.57
CA THR A 71 6.41 -3.35 6.39
C THR A 71 6.21 -1.99 5.73
N THR A 72 6.53 -1.88 4.44
CA THR A 72 6.36 -0.62 3.68
C THR A 72 4.91 -0.16 3.67
N LEU A 73 3.96 -1.08 3.48
CA LEU A 73 2.53 -0.76 3.48
C LEU A 73 2.05 -0.30 4.85
N SER A 74 2.51 -0.94 5.93
CA SER A 74 2.16 -0.55 7.29
C SER A 74 2.68 0.85 7.64
N THR A 75 3.92 1.19 7.25
CA THR A 75 4.44 2.56 7.41
C THR A 75 3.60 3.57 6.64
N ARG A 76 3.24 3.27 5.38
CA ARG A 76 2.43 4.16 4.56
C ARG A 76 1.02 4.36 5.12
N GLU A 77 0.42 3.32 5.68
CA GLU A 77 -0.89 3.38 6.32
C GLU A 77 -0.85 4.37 7.50
N LEU A 78 0.19 4.34 8.33
CA LEU A 78 0.36 5.33 9.39
C LEU A 78 0.57 6.75 8.83
N ASP A 79 1.35 6.91 7.77
CA ASP A 79 1.53 8.20 7.11
C ASP A 79 0.22 8.74 6.52
N ASP A 80 -0.66 7.88 6.00
CA ASP A 80 -1.99 8.28 5.51
C ASP A 80 -2.90 8.80 6.63
N ILE A 81 -2.78 8.24 7.84
CA ILE A 81 -3.48 8.77 9.02
C ILE A 81 -2.93 10.14 9.41
N HIS A 82 -1.62 10.35 9.40
CA HIS A 82 -1.04 11.68 9.63
C HIS A 82 -1.49 12.68 8.56
N ARG A 83 -1.48 12.28 7.28
CA ARG A 83 -2.03 13.11 6.19
C ARG A 83 -3.49 13.46 6.43
N THR A 84 -4.31 12.55 6.96
CA THR A 84 -5.71 12.84 7.28
C THR A 84 -5.84 13.94 8.34
N ILE A 85 -5.00 13.91 9.38
CA ILE A 85 -4.94 14.96 10.40
C ILE A 85 -4.61 16.32 9.75
N ASP A 86 -3.59 16.35 8.90
CA ASP A 86 -3.20 17.57 8.19
C ASP A 86 -4.33 18.10 7.29
N HIS A 87 -5.01 17.24 6.54
CA HIS A 87 -6.16 17.63 5.71
C HIS A 87 -7.31 18.21 6.55
N LEU A 88 -7.63 17.64 7.72
CA LEU A 88 -8.65 18.19 8.61
C LEU A 88 -8.26 19.58 9.13
N ASN A 89 -7.01 19.77 9.52
CA ASN A 89 -6.50 21.06 9.99
C ASN A 89 -6.52 22.12 8.88
N LEU A 90 -6.05 21.76 7.68
CA LEU A 90 -6.07 22.65 6.51
C LEU A 90 -7.50 22.98 6.07
N THR A 91 -8.42 22.01 6.13
CA THR A 91 -9.85 22.23 5.84
C THR A 91 -10.47 23.19 6.85
N THR A 92 -10.14 23.04 8.13
CA THR A 92 -10.57 23.97 9.20
C THR A 92 -10.10 25.39 8.90
N GLN A 93 -8.81 25.56 8.57
CA GLN A 93 -8.25 26.87 8.23
C GLN A 93 -8.92 27.47 6.98
N TRP A 94 -9.15 26.65 5.94
CA TRP A 94 -9.85 27.10 4.74
C TRP A 94 -11.27 27.57 5.05
N ALA A 95 -12.04 26.79 5.81
CA ALA A 95 -13.40 27.15 6.20
C ALA A 95 -13.44 28.46 7.00
N GLN A 96 -12.45 28.69 7.87
CA GLN A 96 -12.36 29.89 8.69
C GLN A 96 -11.98 31.15 7.89
N SER A 97 -11.05 31.04 6.94
CA SER A 97 -10.41 32.22 6.35
C SER A 97 -10.59 32.41 4.85
N LYS A 98 -11.20 31.45 4.14
CA LYS A 98 -11.28 31.47 2.66
C LYS A 98 -12.62 31.03 2.07
N ALA A 99 -13.36 30.15 2.74
CA ALA A 99 -14.60 29.61 2.19
C ALA A 99 -15.67 30.69 2.04
N ASP A 100 -16.36 30.67 0.90
CA ASP A 100 -17.57 31.47 0.66
C ASP A 100 -18.83 30.72 1.17
N PRO A 101 -19.92 31.43 1.51
CA PRO A 101 -21.18 30.84 1.95
C PRO A 101 -21.70 29.67 1.12
N ASP A 102 -21.70 29.75 -0.22
CA ASP A 102 -22.24 28.69 -1.07
C ASP A 102 -21.37 27.43 -1.02
N GLN A 103 -20.05 27.61 -0.90
CA GLN A 103 -19.12 26.49 -0.69
C GLN A 103 -19.34 25.80 0.66
N LEU A 104 -19.62 26.56 1.72
CA LEU A 104 -19.89 26.00 3.05
C LEU A 104 -21.21 25.24 3.07
N ASP A 105 -22.27 25.77 2.46
CA ASP A 105 -23.57 25.09 2.38
C ASP A 105 -23.44 23.73 1.66
N ALA A 106 -22.67 23.68 0.57
CA ALA A 106 -22.49 22.47 -0.22
C ALA A 106 -21.73 21.32 0.49
N ILE A 107 -20.92 21.60 1.52
CA ILE A 107 -19.99 20.62 2.11
C ILE A 107 -20.18 20.39 3.61
N THR A 108 -20.78 21.33 4.35
CA THR A 108 -20.82 21.32 5.82
C THR A 108 -21.39 20.02 6.38
N ASP A 109 -22.61 19.64 5.98
CA ASP A 109 -23.28 18.46 6.54
C ASP A 109 -22.50 17.17 6.27
N ARG A 110 -21.95 17.03 5.05
CA ARG A 110 -21.15 15.87 4.66
C ARG A 110 -19.86 15.78 5.49
N LEU A 111 -19.21 16.91 5.74
CA LEU A 111 -18.00 16.97 6.54
C LEU A 111 -18.29 16.66 8.02
N LEU A 112 -19.35 17.25 8.58
CA LEU A 112 -19.77 17.01 9.96
C LEU A 112 -20.12 15.54 10.21
N MET A 113 -20.84 14.90 9.29
CA MET A 113 -21.16 13.47 9.40
C MET A 113 -19.91 12.58 9.34
N ALA A 114 -18.97 12.85 8.44
CA ALA A 114 -17.72 12.10 8.35
C ALA A 114 -16.86 12.25 9.62
N MET A 115 -16.77 13.48 10.17
CA MET A 115 -16.05 13.74 11.42
C MET A 115 -16.73 13.06 12.61
N HIS A 116 -18.06 13.07 12.67
CA HIS A 116 -18.82 12.44 13.73
C HIS A 116 -18.60 10.92 13.77
N ASP A 117 -18.70 10.25 12.63
CA ASP A 117 -18.48 8.80 12.53
C ASP A 117 -17.05 8.42 12.97
N LEU A 118 -16.04 9.10 12.41
CA LEU A 118 -14.64 8.88 12.79
C LEU A 118 -14.42 9.08 14.29
N ARG A 119 -14.95 10.18 14.85
CA ARG A 119 -14.85 10.46 16.29
C ARG A 119 -15.48 9.33 17.12
N SER A 120 -16.68 8.88 16.76
CA SER A 120 -17.40 7.83 17.48
C SER A 120 -16.62 6.51 17.51
N VAL A 121 -16.00 6.12 16.39
CA VAL A 121 -15.12 4.94 16.31
C VAL A 121 -13.89 5.10 17.21
N LEU A 122 -13.20 6.24 17.15
CA LEU A 122 -11.98 6.49 17.92
C LEU A 122 -12.23 6.56 19.43
N VAL A 123 -13.32 7.21 19.86
CA VAL A 123 -13.71 7.29 21.27
C VAL A 123 -14.00 5.90 21.83
N ARG A 124 -14.78 5.07 21.11
CA ARG A 124 -15.05 3.68 21.49
C ARG A 124 -13.76 2.87 21.62
N LYS A 125 -12.88 2.91 20.61
CA LYS A 125 -11.58 2.19 20.65
C LYS A 125 -10.67 2.67 21.78
N LYS A 126 -10.73 3.96 22.16
CA LYS A 126 -10.00 4.48 23.31
C LYS A 126 -10.56 3.94 24.62
N ALA A 127 -11.89 3.90 24.78
CA ALA A 127 -12.53 3.32 25.95
C ALA A 127 -12.21 1.83 26.10
N ASP A 128 -12.30 1.04 25.02
CA ASP A 128 -11.99 -0.40 25.03
C ASP A 128 -10.57 -0.71 25.51
N ARG A 129 -9.60 0.19 25.31
CA ARG A 129 -8.22 0.03 25.79
C ARG A 129 -8.10 0.26 27.30
N LEU A 130 -8.83 1.23 27.83
CA LEU A 130 -8.83 1.56 29.26
C LEU A 130 -9.51 0.49 30.13
N THR A 131 -10.41 -0.31 29.56
CA THR A 131 -11.10 -1.42 30.27
C THR A 131 -10.31 -2.74 30.21
N LYS A 132 -9.27 -2.82 29.38
CA LYS A 132 -8.42 -4.02 29.22
C LYS A 132 -7.12 -3.96 30.04
N GLU A 133 -6.83 -2.81 30.65
CA GLU A 133 -5.82 -2.61 31.68
C GLU A 133 -6.47 -2.80 33.07
#